data_AF-A0A7X6YE02-F1
#
_entry.id   AF-A0A7X6YE02-F1
#
_cell.length_a   1.000
_cell.length_b   1.000
_cell.length_c   1.000
_cell.angle_alpha   90.00
_cell.angle_beta   90.00
_cell.angle_gamma   90.00
#
_symmetry.space_group_name_H-M   'P 1'
#
loop_
_entity.id
_entity.type
_entity.pdbx_description
1 polymer ?
#
loop_
_entity_poly.entity_id
_entity_poly.type
_entity_poly.pdbx_seq_one_letter_code
_entity_poly.pdbx_strand_id
1 'polypeptide(L)'
;MWLACFGLVAAQAWAVIQFDNRYYSPRNRERSVRKATSLIILHTTEAPSRSALRKLSDLGECHYCIDEGGRVYRIVDHRREAYHAGRSMWNGRANVDEFSVGIEMCGYHNKPLSAAQYRSLADLIGELKHIYKIPDHNVISHAHVAYGAPNKWHKRSHRGRKRCGMMFALPSVRNRLNLKSRPASDPDVKARRLVVGDAYLAQVLYSRGPAVVAAGPAAIAKPDDNVIVKGRSAWDVARDAYNDKTTLYTFPDGSKKFGNQIADFKQLPVGTRITVRADVRENRLETYQVIGVNGKAQDIAGDEVRRFTTLYVRPDGKYVRGSQLSPEEVLKLPYGTKVLAGYSVGGPIAPNRLATAICGNRWRSPDTFFLIEGVLVPGNKVDDAKIPVGTMVFFKS
;
A
#
# COMPACT_ATOMS: atom_id res chain seq x y z
N MET A 1 34.12 -51.42 26.39
CA MET A 1 33.88 -51.22 24.94
C MET A 1 32.79 -50.15 24.80
N TRP A 2 33.17 -48.89 24.59
CA TRP A 2 32.24 -47.76 24.49
C TRP A 2 31.96 -47.47 23.01
N LEU A 3 30.71 -47.66 22.57
CA LEU A 3 30.24 -47.30 21.23
C LEU A 3 29.91 -45.81 21.19
N ALA A 4 30.65 -45.04 20.39
CA ALA A 4 30.34 -43.66 20.08
C ALA A 4 29.30 -43.60 18.95
N CYS A 5 28.07 -43.18 19.27
CA CYS A 5 27.06 -42.80 18.28
C CYS A 5 27.44 -41.46 17.66
N PHE A 6 27.92 -41.47 16.41
CA PHE A 6 27.99 -40.28 15.58
C PHE A 6 26.59 -39.97 15.02
N GLY A 7 25.94 -38.96 15.58
CA GLY A 7 24.71 -38.40 15.02
C GLY A 7 24.99 -37.70 13.70
N LEU A 8 24.39 -38.20 12.62
CA LEU A 8 24.31 -37.50 11.33
C LEU A 8 23.49 -36.22 11.50
N VAL A 9 24.17 -35.08 11.56
CA VAL A 9 23.52 -33.78 11.37
C VAL A 9 23.23 -33.63 9.88
N ALA A 10 21.98 -33.82 9.49
CA ALA A 10 21.53 -33.55 8.12
C ALA A 10 21.71 -32.06 7.81
N ALA A 11 22.71 -31.73 6.99
CA ALA A 11 22.85 -30.40 6.43
C ALA A 11 21.64 -30.14 5.52
N GLN A 12 20.78 -29.18 5.89
CA GLN A 12 19.75 -28.67 4.98
C GLN A 12 20.46 -28.06 3.77
N ALA A 13 20.37 -28.71 2.62
CA ALA A 13 20.77 -28.11 1.36
C ALA A 13 19.78 -26.97 1.06
N TRP A 14 20.23 -25.72 1.19
CA TRP A 14 19.46 -24.56 0.77
C TRP A 14 19.41 -24.57 -0.75
N ALA A 15 18.21 -24.69 -1.33
CA ALA A 15 18.05 -24.55 -2.77
C ALA A 15 18.47 -23.14 -3.17
N VAL A 16 19.50 -23.00 -4.01
CA VAL A 16 19.96 -21.70 -4.48
C VAL A 16 18.83 -21.05 -5.28
N ILE A 17 18.23 -20.00 -4.73
CA ILE A 17 17.18 -19.24 -5.42
C ILE A 17 17.80 -18.60 -6.67
N GLN A 18 17.29 -18.98 -7.83
CA GLN A 18 17.65 -18.32 -9.09
C GLN A 18 16.87 -17.01 -9.23
N PHE A 19 17.60 -15.90 -9.14
CA PHE A 19 17.06 -14.57 -9.33
C PHE A 19 17.15 -14.11 -10.78
N ASP A 20 16.04 -13.58 -11.29
CA ASP A 20 15.98 -12.93 -12.59
C ASP A 20 16.07 -11.40 -12.44
N ASN A 21 17.01 -10.78 -13.16
CA ASN A 21 17.28 -9.34 -13.08
C ASN A 21 16.69 -8.55 -14.26
N ARG A 22 15.91 -9.16 -15.15
CA ARG A 22 15.32 -8.46 -16.31
C ARG A 22 14.46 -7.25 -15.94
N TYR A 23 13.90 -7.24 -14.72
CA TYR A 23 13.08 -6.17 -14.18
C TYR A 23 13.76 -5.44 -13.01
N TYR A 24 15.09 -5.45 -12.96
CA TYR A 24 15.84 -4.70 -11.96
C TYR A 24 15.61 -3.20 -12.16
N SER A 25 15.04 -2.56 -11.14
CA SER A 25 14.53 -1.20 -11.26
C SER A 25 15.66 -0.20 -11.51
N PRO A 26 15.52 0.75 -12.45
CA PRO A 26 16.47 1.85 -12.60
C PRO A 26 16.49 2.77 -11.36
N ARG A 27 15.43 2.73 -10.54
CA ARG A 27 15.28 3.55 -9.32
C ARG A 27 16.18 3.11 -8.17
N ASN A 28 16.83 1.94 -8.26
CA ASN A 28 17.70 1.41 -7.21
C ASN A 28 18.72 2.43 -6.68
N ARG A 29 19.33 3.22 -7.56
CA ARG A 29 20.35 4.21 -7.20
C ARG A 29 19.77 5.39 -6.40
N GLU A 30 18.47 5.64 -6.54
CA GLU A 30 17.74 6.72 -5.85
C GLU A 30 17.26 6.27 -4.45
N ARG A 31 17.25 4.97 -4.17
CA ARG A 31 16.72 4.42 -2.92
C ARG A 31 17.73 4.51 -1.79
N SER A 32 17.31 5.03 -0.64
CA SER A 32 18.08 5.00 0.60
C SER A 32 18.38 3.56 1.02
N VAL A 33 19.54 3.35 1.65
CA VAL A 33 19.88 2.08 2.28
C VAL A 33 19.17 2.03 3.64
N ARG A 34 18.43 0.95 3.91
CA ARG A 34 17.80 0.74 5.20
C ARG A 34 18.84 0.53 6.28
N LYS A 35 18.61 1.15 7.44
CA LYS A 35 19.45 0.94 8.64
C LYS A 35 19.27 -0.46 9.23
N ALA A 36 18.04 -0.98 9.18
CA ALA A 36 17.68 -2.30 9.68
C ALA A 36 16.44 -2.82 8.95
N THR A 37 16.30 -4.14 8.86
CA THR A 37 15.08 -4.80 8.35
C THR A 37 14.50 -5.65 9.45
N SER A 38 13.25 -5.39 9.86
CA SER A 38 12.58 -6.13 10.93
C SER A 38 11.28 -6.80 10.50
N LEU A 39 10.80 -6.55 9.28
CA LEU A 39 9.57 -7.14 8.73
C LEU A 39 9.78 -7.65 7.29
N ILE A 40 9.03 -8.69 6.93
CA ILE A 40 8.77 -9.05 5.52
C ILE A 40 7.29 -8.81 5.27
N ILE A 41 6.98 -8.00 4.25
CA ILE A 41 5.61 -7.66 3.86
C ILE A 41 5.25 -8.41 2.58
N LEU A 42 4.22 -9.24 2.68
CA LEU A 42 3.70 -10.03 1.57
C LEU A 42 2.51 -9.34 0.91
N HIS A 43 2.56 -9.26 -0.42
CA HIS A 43 1.60 -8.59 -1.27
C HIS A 43 1.05 -9.51 -2.35
N THR A 44 -0.08 -9.10 -2.90
CA THR A 44 -0.60 -9.58 -4.19
C THR A 44 -0.69 -8.38 -5.12
N THR A 45 -0.25 -8.55 -6.36
CA THR A 45 -0.20 -7.45 -7.35
C THR A 45 -1.57 -6.98 -7.80
N GLU A 46 -2.61 -7.81 -7.59
CA GLU A 46 -3.95 -7.65 -8.18
C GLU A 46 -3.95 -7.64 -9.71
N ALA A 47 -2.93 -8.25 -10.31
CA ALA A 47 -2.71 -8.27 -11.75
C ALA A 47 -1.82 -9.47 -12.17
N PRO A 48 -1.92 -9.95 -13.42
CA PRO A 48 -0.98 -10.94 -13.93
C PRO A 48 0.44 -10.35 -14.11
N SER A 49 1.44 -11.22 -14.23
CA SER A 49 2.86 -10.81 -14.33
C SER A 49 3.16 -9.87 -15.49
N ARG A 50 2.52 -10.08 -16.65
CA ARG A 50 2.72 -9.27 -17.86
C ARG A 50 2.46 -7.77 -17.61
N SER A 51 1.43 -7.42 -16.82
CA SER A 51 1.11 -6.03 -16.50
C SER A 51 1.83 -5.54 -15.25
N ALA A 52 2.03 -6.42 -14.25
CA ALA A 52 2.63 -6.04 -12.97
C ALA A 52 4.13 -5.69 -13.07
N LEU A 53 4.94 -6.55 -13.72
CA LEU A 53 6.41 -6.48 -13.62
C LEU A 53 7.01 -5.15 -14.12
N ARG A 54 6.49 -4.64 -15.25
CA ARG A 54 6.96 -3.37 -15.81
C ARG A 54 6.69 -2.21 -14.85
N LYS A 55 5.48 -2.13 -14.30
CA LYS A 55 5.09 -1.11 -13.32
C LYS A 55 5.96 -1.19 -12.06
N LEU A 56 6.10 -2.39 -11.49
CA LEU A 56 6.90 -2.62 -10.29
C LEU A 56 8.36 -2.20 -10.51
N SER A 57 8.93 -2.50 -11.68
CA SER A 57 10.27 -2.07 -12.09
C SER A 57 10.37 -0.56 -12.26
N ASP A 58 9.47 0.06 -13.02
CA ASP A 58 9.53 1.50 -13.33
C ASP A 58 9.39 2.38 -12.08
N LEU A 59 8.57 1.94 -11.13
CA LEU A 59 8.26 2.68 -9.90
C LEU A 59 9.10 2.22 -8.69
N GLY A 60 9.73 1.04 -8.74
CA GLY A 60 10.51 0.46 -7.64
C GLY A 60 9.65 0.13 -6.42
N GLU A 61 8.51 -0.54 -6.64
CA GLU A 61 7.42 -0.76 -5.68
C GLU A 61 7.51 -2.10 -4.92
N CYS A 62 8.59 -2.87 -5.10
CA CYS A 62 8.88 -4.05 -4.27
C CYS A 62 10.37 -4.42 -4.36
N HIS A 63 10.82 -5.36 -3.54
CA HIS A 63 12.17 -5.92 -3.67
C HIS A 63 12.16 -7.13 -4.58
N TYR A 64 11.15 -7.98 -4.42
CA TYR A 64 10.99 -9.21 -5.17
C TYR A 64 9.58 -9.32 -5.72
N CYS A 65 9.47 -9.84 -6.94
CA CYS A 65 8.20 -10.23 -7.54
C CYS A 65 8.26 -11.70 -7.97
N ILE A 66 7.21 -12.47 -7.70
CA ILE A 66 7.11 -13.88 -8.10
C ILE A 66 5.96 -14.04 -9.09
N ASP A 67 6.28 -14.44 -10.31
CA ASP A 67 5.28 -14.67 -11.37
C ASP A 67 4.46 -15.94 -11.12
N GLU A 68 3.43 -16.16 -11.94
CA GLU A 68 2.53 -17.31 -11.84
C GLU A 68 3.26 -18.65 -11.98
N GLY A 69 4.40 -18.68 -12.68
CA GLY A 69 5.28 -19.84 -12.86
C GLY A 69 6.27 -20.04 -11.72
N GLY A 70 6.30 -19.17 -10.71
CA GLY A 70 7.20 -19.25 -9.56
C GLY A 70 8.59 -18.65 -9.82
N ARG A 71 8.82 -17.96 -10.94
CA ARG A 71 10.11 -17.29 -11.17
C ARG A 71 10.23 -16.06 -10.26
N VAL A 72 11.37 -15.92 -9.60
CA VAL A 72 11.65 -14.80 -8.69
C VAL A 72 12.45 -13.72 -9.41
N TYR A 73 11.86 -12.54 -9.53
CA TYR A 73 12.48 -11.35 -10.10
C TYR A 73 12.99 -10.43 -8.99
N ARG A 74 14.22 -9.94 -9.11
CA ARG A 74 14.73 -8.84 -8.27
C ARG A 74 14.37 -7.50 -8.89
N ILE A 75 13.65 -6.70 -8.13
CA ILE A 75 13.19 -5.37 -8.54
C ILE A 75 14.05 -4.30 -7.87
N VAL A 76 14.12 -4.29 -6.53
CA VAL A 76 14.98 -3.39 -5.74
C VAL A 76 15.95 -4.22 -4.89
N ASP A 77 17.20 -3.76 -4.76
CA ASP A 77 18.22 -4.33 -3.88
C ASP A 77 17.63 -4.47 -2.47
N HIS A 78 17.72 -5.67 -1.92
CA HIS A 78 17.14 -6.03 -0.63
C HIS A 78 17.65 -5.19 0.56
N ARG A 79 18.75 -4.44 0.43
CA ARG A 79 19.26 -3.52 1.46
C ARG A 79 18.70 -2.12 1.34
N ARG A 80 18.10 -1.78 0.20
CA ARG A 80 17.53 -0.46 -0.08
C ARG A 80 16.03 -0.44 0.13
N GLU A 81 15.48 0.74 0.31
CA GLU A 81 14.03 0.94 0.42
C GLU A 81 13.33 0.68 -0.92
N ALA A 82 12.31 -0.18 -0.92
CA ALA A 82 11.31 -0.21 -1.98
C ALA A 82 10.02 0.39 -1.43
N TYR A 83 9.27 1.13 -2.25
CA TYR A 83 8.07 1.85 -1.79
C TYR A 83 6.83 1.00 -2.02
N HIS A 84 6.60 0.04 -1.12
CA HIS A 84 5.59 -1.00 -1.29
C HIS A 84 4.44 -0.91 -0.28
N ALA A 85 4.67 -0.32 0.89
CA ALA A 85 3.72 -0.31 2.00
C ALA A 85 2.82 0.94 2.01
N GLY A 86 3.29 2.06 1.47
CA GLY A 86 2.56 3.34 1.52
C GLY A 86 2.23 3.75 2.97
N ARG A 87 1.03 4.30 3.21
CA ARG A 87 0.49 4.70 4.51
C ARG A 87 0.27 3.45 5.30
N SER A 88 1.28 3.20 6.11
CA SER A 88 1.47 1.98 6.83
C SER A 88 1.96 2.28 8.23
N MET A 89 1.55 1.43 9.16
CA MET A 89 1.96 1.47 10.55
C MET A 89 1.98 0.06 11.10
N TRP A 90 3.05 -0.26 11.83
CA TRP A 90 3.14 -1.48 12.61
C TRP A 90 3.77 -1.20 13.97
N ASN A 91 3.01 -1.46 15.04
CA ASN A 91 3.45 -1.28 16.42
C ASN A 91 3.95 0.15 16.71
N GLY A 92 3.21 1.15 16.24
CA GLY A 92 3.49 2.57 16.44
C GLY A 92 4.53 3.17 15.50
N ARG A 93 5.23 2.34 14.71
CA ARG A 93 6.19 2.80 13.71
C ARG A 93 5.48 2.99 12.36
N ALA A 94 5.41 4.24 11.91
CA ALA A 94 4.94 4.59 10.56
C ALA A 94 6.03 4.30 9.51
N ASN A 95 5.70 4.46 8.21
CA ASN A 95 6.62 4.30 7.08
C ASN A 95 7.31 2.92 7.05
N VAL A 96 6.51 1.85 6.94
CA VAL A 96 6.99 0.46 7.02
C VAL A 96 8.06 0.11 5.95
N ASP A 97 8.09 0.85 4.84
CA ASP A 97 9.12 0.71 3.79
C ASP A 97 10.56 0.88 4.32
N GLU A 98 10.76 1.72 5.34
CA GLU A 98 12.06 2.03 5.94
C GLU A 98 12.68 0.85 6.72
N PHE A 99 11.87 -0.16 7.06
CA PHE A 99 12.31 -1.28 7.90
C PHE A 99 11.76 -2.64 7.46
N SER A 100 11.33 -2.76 6.20
CA SER A 100 10.76 -4.00 5.71
C SER A 100 11.15 -4.36 4.28
N VAL A 101 11.07 -5.65 3.97
CA VAL A 101 11.21 -6.17 2.60
C VAL A 101 9.83 -6.54 2.06
N GLY A 102 9.38 -5.83 1.03
CA GLY A 102 8.18 -6.17 0.24
C GLY A 102 8.42 -7.25 -0.81
N ILE A 103 7.55 -8.28 -0.83
CA ILE A 103 7.48 -9.35 -1.84
C ILE A 103 6.10 -9.32 -2.49
N GLU A 104 6.06 -9.21 -3.82
CA GLU A 104 4.85 -9.18 -4.64
C GLU A 104 4.57 -10.52 -5.30
N MET A 105 3.37 -11.07 -5.10
CA MET A 105 2.92 -12.28 -5.80
C MET A 105 2.00 -11.90 -6.95
N CYS A 106 2.37 -12.25 -8.18
CA CYS A 106 1.50 -12.03 -9.34
C CYS A 106 0.19 -12.82 -9.16
N GLY A 107 -0.94 -12.11 -9.13
CA GLY A 107 -2.24 -12.71 -8.87
C GLY A 107 -3.13 -11.79 -8.04
N TYR A 108 -4.17 -12.37 -7.44
CA TYR A 108 -5.24 -11.63 -6.76
C TYR A 108 -5.42 -12.15 -5.34
N HIS A 109 -5.69 -11.26 -4.39
CA HIS A 109 -5.86 -11.59 -2.97
C HIS A 109 -6.95 -12.63 -2.67
N ASN A 110 -7.92 -12.79 -3.57
CA ASN A 110 -9.06 -13.70 -3.45
C ASN A 110 -8.93 -14.95 -4.32
N LYS A 111 -7.77 -15.18 -4.93
CA LYS A 111 -7.49 -16.37 -5.75
C LYS A 111 -6.32 -17.17 -5.15
N PRO A 112 -6.33 -18.50 -5.31
CA PRO A 112 -5.19 -19.32 -4.90
C PRO A 112 -3.96 -19.02 -5.76
N LEU A 113 -2.77 -19.07 -5.14
CA LEU A 113 -1.48 -19.04 -5.85
C LEU A 113 -1.11 -20.44 -6.36
N SER A 114 -0.25 -20.48 -7.38
CA SER A 114 0.25 -21.75 -7.95
C SER A 114 1.19 -22.48 -6.98
N ALA A 115 1.34 -23.79 -7.14
CA ALA A 115 2.27 -24.57 -6.32
C ALA A 115 3.73 -24.07 -6.48
N ALA A 116 4.11 -23.63 -7.68
CA ALA A 116 5.41 -23.04 -7.95
C ALA A 116 5.61 -21.71 -7.20
N GLN A 117 4.59 -20.85 -7.19
CA GLN A 117 4.61 -19.61 -6.40
C GLN A 117 4.81 -19.86 -4.91
N TYR A 118 4.10 -20.83 -4.34
CA TYR A 118 4.26 -21.17 -2.92
C TYR A 118 5.65 -21.69 -2.59
N ARG A 119 6.24 -22.52 -3.45
CA ARG A 119 7.60 -23.05 -3.28
C ARG A 119 8.62 -21.91 -3.27
N SER A 120 8.65 -21.11 -4.32
CA SER A 120 9.57 -19.99 -4.44
C SER A 120 9.39 -18.95 -3.34
N LEU A 121 8.16 -18.70 -2.90
CA LEU A 121 7.89 -17.79 -1.79
C LEU A 121 8.41 -18.36 -0.45
N ALA A 122 8.21 -19.65 -0.18
CA ALA A 122 8.72 -20.29 1.02
C ALA A 122 10.25 -20.25 1.09
N ASP A 123 10.92 -20.58 -0.02
CA ASP A 123 12.38 -20.52 -0.13
C ASP A 123 12.89 -19.09 0.09
N LEU A 124 12.29 -18.11 -0.60
CA LEU A 124 12.67 -16.69 -0.47
C LEU A 124 12.45 -16.14 0.94
N ILE A 125 11.34 -16.49 1.59
CA ILE A 125 11.09 -16.12 2.98
C ILE A 125 12.15 -16.74 3.89
N GLY A 126 12.49 -18.02 3.69
CA GLY A 126 13.53 -18.72 4.45
C GLY A 126 14.88 -17.98 4.41
N GLU A 127 15.33 -17.65 3.21
CA GLU A 127 16.56 -16.90 2.97
C GLU A 127 16.54 -15.52 3.62
N LEU A 128 15.49 -14.73 3.38
CA LEU A 128 15.39 -13.37 3.92
C LEU A 128 15.30 -13.36 5.45
N LYS A 129 14.59 -14.33 6.05
CA LYS A 129 14.58 -14.50 7.50
C LYS A 129 15.96 -14.86 8.04
N HIS A 130 16.73 -15.68 7.33
CA HIS A 130 18.09 -16.03 7.73
C HIS A 130 19.02 -14.81 7.70
N ILE A 131 18.96 -14.02 6.61
CA ILE A 131 19.76 -12.81 6.40
C ILE A 131 19.43 -11.75 7.47
N TYR A 132 18.14 -11.48 7.69
CA TYR A 132 17.69 -10.38 8.55
C TYR A 132 17.30 -10.78 9.98
N LYS A 133 17.42 -12.07 10.33
CA LYS A 133 17.02 -12.64 11.62
C LYS A 133 15.56 -12.33 11.97
N ILE A 134 14.66 -12.43 11.00
CA ILE A 134 13.24 -12.08 11.14
C ILE A 134 12.45 -13.30 11.68
N PRO A 135 11.73 -13.16 12.81
CA PRO A 135 10.88 -14.22 13.33
C PRO A 135 9.60 -14.38 12.49
N ASP A 136 8.97 -15.57 12.55
CA ASP A 136 7.79 -15.90 11.73
C ASP A 136 6.64 -14.88 11.87
N HIS A 137 6.38 -14.40 13.08
CA HIS A 137 5.30 -13.44 13.35
C HIS A 137 5.56 -12.04 12.76
N ASN A 138 6.77 -11.78 12.27
CA ASN A 138 7.14 -10.56 11.54
C ASN A 138 7.11 -10.75 10.01
N VAL A 139 6.74 -11.93 9.53
CA VAL A 139 6.34 -12.16 8.13
C VAL A 139 4.83 -11.98 8.04
N ILE A 140 4.41 -10.78 7.64
CA ILE A 140 3.03 -10.32 7.65
C ILE A 140 2.62 -9.81 6.26
N SER A 141 1.33 -9.61 6.05
CA SER A 141 0.83 -9.09 4.77
C SER A 141 0.67 -7.57 4.77
N HIS A 142 0.52 -6.97 3.60
CA HIS A 142 0.21 -5.55 3.47
C HIS A 142 -1.06 -5.16 4.23
N ALA A 143 -2.07 -6.02 4.25
CA ALA A 143 -3.31 -5.82 5.01
C ALA A 143 -3.09 -5.64 6.53
N HIS A 144 -2.01 -6.18 7.09
CA HIS A 144 -1.66 -5.95 8.50
C HIS A 144 -1.15 -4.53 8.76
N VAL A 145 -0.46 -3.94 7.78
CA VAL A 145 0.26 -2.67 7.99
C VAL A 145 -0.40 -1.48 7.35
N ALA A 146 -1.20 -1.65 6.30
CA ALA A 146 -1.92 -0.56 5.64
C ALA A 146 -3.04 -0.02 6.53
N TYR A 147 -3.12 1.30 6.70
CA TYR A 147 -4.20 1.96 7.45
C TYR A 147 -4.81 3.12 6.65
N GLY A 148 -6.09 3.41 6.92
CA GLY A 148 -6.82 4.54 6.34
C GLY A 148 -6.84 5.74 7.26
N ALA A 149 -6.75 6.92 6.66
CA ALA A 149 -7.08 8.16 7.35
C ALA A 149 -8.61 8.23 7.54
N PRO A 150 -9.10 9.08 8.44
CA PRO A 150 -10.53 9.25 8.62
C PRO A 150 -11.23 9.66 7.32
N ASN A 151 -12.44 9.17 7.14
CA ASN A 151 -13.28 9.42 5.97
C ASN A 151 -14.77 9.33 6.35
N LYS A 152 -15.66 9.47 5.37
CA LYS A 152 -17.12 9.43 5.59
C LYS A 152 -17.67 8.17 6.27
N TRP A 153 -16.96 7.04 6.23
CA TRP A 153 -17.35 5.79 6.92
C TRP A 153 -16.64 5.60 8.25
N HIS A 154 -15.39 6.04 8.34
CA HIS A 154 -14.54 5.86 9.51
C HIS A 154 -14.11 7.21 10.05
N LYS A 155 -14.72 7.67 11.14
CA LYS A 155 -14.38 8.96 11.77
C LYS A 155 -12.98 9.03 12.39
N ARG A 156 -12.27 7.90 12.47
CA ARG A 156 -10.91 7.78 13.03
C ARG A 156 -10.02 6.99 12.07
N SER A 157 -8.71 7.17 12.21
CA SER A 157 -7.74 6.34 11.49
C SER A 157 -7.98 4.87 11.81
N HIS A 158 -7.98 4.03 10.78
CA HIS A 158 -8.51 2.68 10.90
C HIS A 158 -7.68 1.63 10.16
N ARG A 159 -7.61 0.42 10.71
CA ARG A 159 -7.09 -0.76 10.02
C ARG A 159 -8.13 -1.26 9.02
N GLY A 160 -7.67 -1.87 7.94
CA GLY A 160 -8.54 -2.54 6.97
C GLY A 160 -8.78 -1.76 5.68
N ARG A 161 -7.85 -0.85 5.37
CA ARG A 161 -7.84 -0.08 4.12
C ARG A 161 -7.57 -0.97 2.89
N LYS A 162 -6.63 -1.90 3.02
CA LYS A 162 -6.16 -2.78 1.93
C LYS A 162 -6.33 -4.25 2.31
N ARG A 163 -6.68 -5.07 1.31
CA ARG A 163 -6.87 -6.54 1.43
C ARG A 163 -5.79 -7.35 0.69
N CYS A 164 -4.92 -6.70 -0.06
CA CYS A 164 -3.79 -7.36 -0.73
C CYS A 164 -2.96 -8.17 0.27
N GLY A 165 -2.60 -9.38 -0.16
CA GLY A 165 -1.90 -10.35 0.67
C GLY A 165 -2.65 -10.84 1.92
N MET A 166 -3.93 -10.53 2.15
CA MET A 166 -4.63 -10.97 3.37
C MET A 166 -4.65 -12.49 3.53
N MET A 167 -4.61 -13.24 2.42
CA MET A 167 -4.52 -14.71 2.42
C MET A 167 -3.26 -15.23 3.14
N PHE A 168 -2.17 -14.47 3.21
CA PHE A 168 -0.94 -14.89 3.90
C PHE A 168 -1.08 -14.92 5.44
N ALA A 169 -2.20 -14.41 5.97
CA ALA A 169 -2.53 -14.54 7.38
C ALA A 169 -3.18 -15.90 7.72
N LEU A 170 -3.72 -16.60 6.71
CA LEU A 170 -4.47 -17.85 6.91
C LEU A 170 -3.55 -18.95 7.42
N PRO A 171 -3.93 -19.71 8.46
CA PRO A 171 -3.11 -20.80 8.99
C PRO A 171 -2.70 -21.82 7.92
N SER A 172 -3.62 -22.17 7.01
CA SER A 172 -3.36 -23.08 5.89
C SER A 172 -2.26 -22.57 4.95
N VAL A 173 -2.28 -21.27 4.64
CA VAL A 173 -1.25 -20.61 3.81
C VAL A 173 0.07 -20.50 4.57
N ARG A 174 0.05 -20.12 5.85
CA ARG A 174 1.26 -20.01 6.67
C ARG A 174 2.00 -21.35 6.81
N ASN A 175 1.26 -22.44 6.98
CA ASN A 175 1.84 -23.79 7.02
C ASN A 175 2.58 -24.13 5.72
N ARG A 176 2.00 -23.78 4.56
CA ARG A 176 2.66 -23.98 3.24
C ARG A 176 3.92 -23.14 3.07
N LEU A 177 4.04 -22.04 3.79
CA LEU A 177 5.21 -21.15 3.79
C LEU A 177 6.21 -21.48 4.93
N ASN A 178 5.99 -22.58 5.65
CA ASN A 178 6.80 -22.97 6.81
C ASN A 178 6.87 -21.88 7.90
N LEU A 179 5.76 -21.17 8.12
CA LEU A 179 5.62 -20.14 9.16
C LEU A 179 4.75 -20.67 10.31
N LYS A 180 5.38 -20.87 11.47
CA LYS A 180 4.77 -21.53 12.64
C LYS A 180 3.97 -20.60 13.54
N SER A 181 4.22 -19.29 13.48
CA SER A 181 3.51 -18.28 14.30
C SER A 181 3.00 -17.12 13.45
N ARG A 182 2.07 -16.34 13.99
CA ARG A 182 1.53 -15.10 13.40
C ARG A 182 1.15 -14.10 14.52
N PRO A 183 0.95 -12.81 14.20
CA PRO A 183 0.41 -11.86 15.18
C PRO A 183 -0.95 -12.31 15.73
N ALA A 184 -1.13 -12.23 17.05
CA ALA A 184 -2.38 -12.61 17.71
C ALA A 184 -3.46 -11.51 17.64
N SER A 185 -3.04 -10.26 17.46
CA SER A 185 -3.89 -9.08 17.36
C SER A 185 -3.16 -7.98 16.63
N ASP A 186 -3.90 -6.98 16.13
CA ASP A 186 -3.31 -5.76 15.62
C ASP A 186 -2.72 -4.92 16.77
N PRO A 187 -1.40 -4.65 16.79
CA PRO A 187 -0.78 -3.89 17.89
C PRO A 187 -1.25 -2.44 17.95
N ASP A 188 -1.63 -1.84 16.81
CA ASP A 188 -2.04 -0.44 16.72
C ASP A 188 -3.52 -0.25 17.07
N VAL A 189 -4.36 -1.25 16.81
CA VAL A 189 -5.72 -1.27 17.35
C VAL A 189 -5.70 -1.54 18.86
N LYS A 190 -4.89 -2.50 19.33
CA LYS A 190 -4.75 -2.80 20.76
C LYS A 190 -4.28 -1.58 21.54
N ALA A 191 -3.35 -0.81 20.98
CA ALA A 191 -2.85 0.44 21.56
C ALA A 191 -3.75 1.66 21.30
N ARG A 192 -4.94 1.48 20.69
CA ARG A 192 -5.92 2.54 20.37
C ARG A 192 -5.42 3.65 19.43
N ARG A 193 -4.30 3.42 18.72
CA ARG A 193 -3.81 4.31 17.65
C ARG A 193 -4.71 4.24 16.42
N LEU A 194 -5.26 3.05 16.14
CA LEU A 194 -6.21 2.81 15.06
C LEU A 194 -7.51 2.18 15.61
N VAL A 195 -8.61 2.35 14.89
CA VAL A 195 -9.84 1.56 15.10
C VAL A 195 -9.94 0.43 14.07
N VAL A 196 -10.83 -0.53 14.30
CA VAL A 196 -11.15 -1.56 13.29
C VAL A 196 -12.06 -0.96 12.23
N GLY A 197 -11.57 -0.83 10.99
CA GLY A 197 -12.35 -0.32 9.86
C GLY A 197 -12.87 -1.39 8.88
N ASP A 198 -12.39 -2.63 9.01
CA ASP A 198 -12.92 -3.80 8.31
C ASP A 198 -12.93 -4.99 9.27
N ALA A 199 -14.10 -5.26 9.87
CA ALA A 199 -14.27 -6.34 10.84
C ALA A 199 -14.02 -7.72 10.21
N TYR A 200 -14.41 -7.91 8.95
CA TYR A 200 -14.15 -9.14 8.22
C TYR A 200 -12.66 -9.37 8.03
N LEU A 201 -11.94 -8.35 7.58
CA LEU A 201 -10.49 -8.44 7.42
C LEU A 201 -9.80 -8.66 8.77
N ALA A 202 -10.24 -7.99 9.85
CA ALA A 202 -9.70 -8.24 11.19
C ALA A 202 -9.87 -9.71 11.61
N GLN A 203 -11.00 -10.34 11.26
CA GLN A 203 -11.20 -11.77 11.49
C GLN A 203 -10.24 -12.62 10.68
N VAL A 204 -10.08 -12.34 9.38
CA VAL A 204 -9.12 -13.06 8.51
C VAL A 204 -7.69 -12.96 9.05
N LEU A 205 -7.27 -11.77 9.50
CA LEU A 205 -5.89 -11.55 9.93
C LEU A 205 -5.58 -12.13 11.31
N TYR A 206 -6.53 -12.12 12.25
CA TYR A 206 -6.26 -12.38 13.67
C TYR A 206 -7.11 -13.49 14.32
N SER A 207 -8.28 -13.84 13.77
CA SER A 207 -9.16 -14.84 14.42
C SER A 207 -8.58 -16.24 14.36
N ARG A 208 -8.75 -17.01 15.44
CA ARG A 208 -8.36 -18.42 15.57
C ARG A 208 -9.50 -19.41 15.30
N GLY A 209 -10.69 -18.93 14.90
CA GLY A 209 -11.89 -19.75 14.79
C GLY A 209 -11.89 -20.73 13.60
N PRO A 210 -12.56 -21.88 13.71
CA PRO A 210 -12.53 -22.98 12.72
C PRO A 210 -12.96 -22.56 11.31
N ALA A 211 -13.87 -21.59 11.17
CA ALA A 211 -14.34 -21.08 9.87
C ALA A 211 -13.27 -20.37 9.04
N VAL A 212 -12.23 -19.78 9.66
CA VAL A 212 -11.11 -19.13 8.95
C VAL A 212 -9.95 -20.12 8.73
N VAL A 213 -9.80 -21.12 9.61
CA VAL A 213 -8.74 -22.13 9.55
C VAL A 213 -8.92 -23.07 8.35
N ALA A 214 -10.16 -23.41 7.99
CA ALA A 214 -10.48 -24.29 6.87
C ALA A 214 -10.65 -23.56 5.51
N ALA A 215 -10.79 -22.24 5.52
CA ALA A 215 -11.06 -21.47 4.30
C ALA A 215 -9.77 -21.23 3.49
N GLY A 216 -9.74 -21.69 2.24
CA GLY A 216 -8.73 -21.28 1.25
C GLY A 216 -9.02 -19.87 0.70
N PRO A 217 -8.09 -19.26 -0.06
CA PRO A 217 -8.28 -17.93 -0.65
C PRO A 217 -9.57 -17.78 -1.48
N ALA A 218 -9.99 -18.86 -2.16
CA ALA A 218 -11.23 -18.90 -2.94
C ALA A 218 -12.50 -18.93 -2.08
N ALA A 219 -12.48 -19.57 -0.90
CA ALA A 219 -13.63 -19.64 0.01
C ALA A 219 -13.89 -18.30 0.74
N ILE A 220 -12.90 -17.42 0.71
CA ILE A 220 -12.93 -16.07 1.27
C ILE A 220 -13.54 -15.07 0.27
N ALA A 221 -13.53 -15.40 -1.04
CA ALA A 221 -14.24 -14.63 -2.05
C ALA A 221 -15.76 -14.85 -1.88
N LYS A 222 -16.53 -13.80 -1.57
CA LYS A 222 -18.00 -13.92 -1.66
C LYS A 222 -18.40 -13.84 -3.15
N PRO A 223 -19.46 -14.55 -3.58
CA PRO A 223 -19.81 -14.69 -5.00
C PRO A 223 -20.11 -13.39 -5.76
N ASP A 224 -20.31 -12.25 -5.09
CA ASP A 224 -20.52 -10.95 -5.73
C ASP A 224 -19.81 -9.81 -4.97
N ASP A 225 -18.49 -9.91 -4.81
CA ASP A 225 -17.67 -8.88 -4.14
C ASP A 225 -17.80 -7.47 -4.72
N ASN A 226 -18.35 -7.34 -5.93
CA ASN A 226 -18.49 -6.09 -6.64
C ASN A 226 -19.93 -5.54 -6.65
N VAL A 227 -20.88 -6.10 -5.89
CA VAL A 227 -22.28 -5.65 -5.89
C VAL A 227 -22.68 -5.12 -4.52
N ILE A 228 -23.41 -4.00 -4.51
CA ILE A 228 -24.06 -3.46 -3.31
C ILE A 228 -25.22 -4.37 -2.91
N VAL A 229 -25.16 -4.88 -1.69
CA VAL A 229 -26.23 -5.67 -1.04
C VAL A 229 -26.50 -5.12 0.35
N LYS A 230 -27.58 -5.58 1.00
CA LYS A 230 -27.90 -5.16 2.36
C LYS A 230 -26.69 -5.37 3.30
N GLY A 231 -26.26 -4.30 3.96
CA GLY A 231 -25.10 -4.32 4.88
C GLY A 231 -23.72 -4.27 4.22
N ARG A 232 -23.63 -4.11 2.89
CA ARG A 232 -22.37 -3.95 2.14
C ARG A 232 -22.36 -2.59 1.43
N SER A 233 -21.49 -1.71 1.89
CA SER A 233 -21.34 -0.35 1.37
C SER A 233 -20.39 -0.27 0.17
N ALA A 234 -20.35 0.90 -0.48
CA ALA A 234 -19.33 1.18 -1.50
C ALA A 234 -17.90 1.08 -0.95
N TRP A 235 -17.68 1.41 0.33
CA TRP A 235 -16.38 1.19 0.98
C TRP A 235 -16.04 -0.29 1.06
N ASP A 236 -17.02 -1.14 1.37
CA ASP A 236 -16.78 -2.58 1.50
C ASP A 236 -16.29 -3.22 0.21
N VAL A 237 -16.75 -2.67 -0.92
CA VAL A 237 -16.45 -3.10 -2.29
C VAL A 237 -15.21 -2.42 -2.88
N ALA A 238 -15.19 -1.09 -2.91
CA ALA A 238 -14.20 -0.30 -3.64
C ALA A 238 -13.14 0.38 -2.76
N ARG A 239 -13.30 0.37 -1.42
CA ARG A 239 -12.36 0.96 -0.45
C ARG A 239 -12.02 2.41 -0.83
N ASP A 240 -10.73 2.77 -0.79
CA ASP A 240 -10.21 4.09 -1.16
C ASP A 240 -10.64 4.55 -2.57
N ALA A 241 -11.01 3.63 -3.47
CA ALA A 241 -11.40 3.97 -4.83
C ALA A 241 -12.89 4.32 -4.98
N TYR A 242 -13.69 4.28 -3.92
CA TYR A 242 -15.15 4.44 -4.01
C TYR A 242 -15.60 5.72 -4.74
N ASN A 243 -14.96 6.86 -4.49
CA ASN A 243 -15.30 8.15 -5.11
C ASN A 243 -14.35 8.51 -6.24
N ASP A 244 -13.55 7.55 -6.72
CA ASP A 244 -12.63 7.81 -7.80
C ASP A 244 -13.36 8.00 -9.13
N LYS A 245 -12.84 8.87 -9.98
CA LYS A 245 -13.34 9.14 -11.32
C LYS A 245 -13.25 7.94 -12.25
N THR A 246 -12.48 6.91 -11.91
CA THR A 246 -12.37 5.68 -12.69
C THR A 246 -13.22 4.53 -12.16
N THR A 247 -13.80 4.68 -10.97
CA THR A 247 -14.66 3.64 -10.38
C THR A 247 -16.04 3.76 -10.98
N LEU A 248 -16.43 2.76 -11.78
CA LEU A 248 -17.70 2.74 -12.49
C LEU A 248 -18.77 2.06 -11.65
N TYR A 249 -19.88 2.75 -11.42
CA TYR A 249 -21.09 2.23 -10.81
C TYR A 249 -22.12 2.01 -11.91
N THR A 250 -22.58 0.77 -12.06
CA THR A 250 -23.70 0.37 -12.92
C THR A 250 -24.90 0.08 -12.03
N PHE A 251 -25.93 0.91 -12.14
CA PHE A 251 -27.15 0.82 -11.32
C PHE A 251 -28.09 -0.27 -11.85
N PRO A 252 -29.08 -0.72 -11.05
CA PRO A 252 -30.02 -1.76 -11.45
C PRO A 252 -30.84 -1.42 -12.71
N ASP A 253 -31.08 -0.13 -12.97
CA ASP A 253 -31.77 0.38 -14.17
C ASP A 253 -30.86 0.40 -15.42
N GLY A 254 -29.61 -0.06 -15.30
CA GLY A 254 -28.61 -0.06 -16.38
C GLY A 254 -27.83 1.26 -16.51
N SER A 255 -28.23 2.32 -15.81
CA SER A 255 -27.52 3.60 -15.85
C SER A 255 -26.12 3.49 -15.23
N LYS A 256 -25.21 4.38 -15.63
CA LYS A 256 -23.80 4.34 -15.24
C LYS A 256 -23.34 5.70 -14.71
N LYS A 257 -22.61 5.69 -13.59
CA LYS A 257 -21.91 6.87 -13.06
C LYS A 257 -20.52 6.51 -12.59
N PHE A 258 -19.59 7.45 -12.69
CA PHE A 258 -18.30 7.34 -12.04
C PHE A 258 -18.39 7.74 -10.56
N GLY A 259 -17.49 7.23 -9.73
CA GLY A 259 -17.50 7.48 -8.29
C GLY A 259 -17.47 8.97 -7.97
N ASN A 260 -16.70 9.77 -8.70
CA ASN A 260 -16.64 11.22 -8.53
C ASN A 260 -17.95 11.96 -8.88
N GLN A 261 -18.91 11.29 -9.52
CA GLN A 261 -20.24 11.82 -9.88
C GLN A 261 -21.34 11.43 -8.89
N ILE A 262 -21.04 10.59 -7.88
CA ILE A 262 -22.03 10.14 -6.90
C ILE A 262 -22.02 11.07 -5.69
N ALA A 263 -23.16 11.72 -5.44
CA ALA A 263 -23.33 12.64 -4.31
C ALA A 263 -23.55 11.88 -2.99
N ASP A 264 -24.45 10.90 -2.97
CA ASP A 264 -24.78 10.14 -1.76
C ASP A 264 -24.53 8.63 -1.90
N PHE A 265 -23.37 8.19 -1.42
CA PHE A 265 -23.05 6.75 -1.40
C PHE A 265 -23.78 5.96 -0.29
N LYS A 266 -24.51 6.61 0.64
CA LYS A 266 -25.28 5.90 1.67
C LYS A 266 -26.58 5.32 1.11
N GLN A 267 -27.11 5.91 0.05
CA GLN A 267 -28.38 5.55 -0.58
C GLN A 267 -28.19 4.85 -1.94
N LEU A 268 -27.08 4.13 -2.12
CA LEU A 268 -26.89 3.35 -3.35
C LEU A 268 -27.91 2.19 -3.41
N PRO A 269 -28.63 2.01 -4.52
CA PRO A 269 -29.56 0.89 -4.68
C PRO A 269 -28.87 -0.46 -4.53
N VAL A 270 -29.55 -1.41 -3.88
CA VAL A 270 -29.15 -2.82 -3.91
C VAL A 270 -29.13 -3.31 -5.35
N GLY A 271 -28.11 -4.08 -5.72
CA GLY A 271 -27.88 -4.51 -7.10
C GLY A 271 -26.94 -3.59 -7.90
N THR A 272 -26.54 -2.44 -7.34
CA THR A 272 -25.53 -1.58 -7.98
C THR A 272 -24.19 -2.31 -8.06
N ARG A 273 -23.68 -2.51 -9.29
CA ARG A 273 -22.38 -3.15 -9.56
C ARG A 273 -21.28 -2.11 -9.65
N ILE A 274 -20.17 -2.36 -8.96
CA ILE A 274 -19.02 -1.47 -8.89
C ILE A 274 -17.83 -2.13 -9.59
N THR A 275 -17.29 -1.43 -10.58
CA THR A 275 -16.10 -1.85 -11.32
C THR A 275 -14.97 -0.87 -11.01
N VAL A 276 -14.00 -1.31 -10.22
CA VAL A 276 -12.75 -0.58 -10.00
C VAL A 276 -11.77 -1.04 -11.07
N ARG A 277 -11.27 -0.13 -11.91
CA ARG A 277 -10.25 -0.51 -12.89
C ARG A 277 -8.98 -1.03 -12.19
N ALA A 278 -8.35 -2.04 -12.79
CA ALA A 278 -7.17 -2.71 -12.21
C ALA A 278 -5.99 -1.75 -12.02
N ASP A 279 -5.76 -0.84 -12.99
CA ASP A 279 -4.76 0.22 -12.91
C ASP A 279 -4.98 1.20 -11.74
N VAL A 280 -6.22 1.34 -11.24
CA VAL A 280 -6.54 2.15 -10.05
C VAL A 280 -6.54 1.32 -8.76
N ARG A 281 -6.76 0.00 -8.82
CA ARG A 281 -6.43 -0.90 -7.70
C ARG A 281 -4.93 -0.88 -7.40
N GLU A 282 -4.14 -0.84 -8.46
CA GLU A 282 -2.69 -0.98 -8.48
C GLU A 282 -1.95 0.29 -8.05
N ASN A 283 -2.52 1.48 -8.24
CA ASN A 283 -1.68 2.67 -8.42
C ASN A 283 -2.13 3.89 -7.62
N ARG A 284 -1.95 3.79 -6.31
CA ARG A 284 -1.40 4.95 -5.60
C ARG A 284 -0.17 4.49 -4.82
N LEU A 285 1.02 4.64 -5.42
CA LEU A 285 2.00 5.54 -4.80
C LEU A 285 1.19 6.63 -4.12
N GLU A 286 1.36 6.85 -2.83
CA GLU A 286 0.51 7.80 -2.10
C GLU A 286 0.79 9.24 -2.49
N THR A 287 0.41 9.50 -3.73
CA THR A 287 0.26 10.75 -4.40
C THR A 287 -0.93 11.47 -3.77
N TYR A 288 -1.04 12.75 -4.06
CA TYR A 288 -2.17 13.53 -3.61
C TYR A 288 -3.50 12.94 -4.10
N GLN A 289 -4.57 13.11 -3.30
CA GLN A 289 -5.92 12.89 -3.81
C GLN A 289 -6.54 14.21 -4.26
N VAL A 290 -7.64 14.19 -5.00
CA VAL A 290 -8.27 15.39 -5.54
C VAL A 290 -9.69 15.52 -5.00
N ILE A 291 -10.07 16.70 -4.52
CA ILE A 291 -11.44 17.02 -4.12
C ILE A 291 -12.35 16.93 -5.34
N GLY A 292 -13.33 16.01 -5.30
CA GLY A 292 -14.36 15.84 -6.33
C GLY A 292 -15.45 16.93 -6.28
N VAL A 293 -16.38 16.93 -7.24
CA VAL A 293 -17.36 18.03 -7.44
C VAL A 293 -18.17 18.35 -6.18
N ASN A 294 -18.47 17.33 -5.37
CA ASN A 294 -19.11 17.47 -4.05
C ASN A 294 -18.25 16.86 -2.92
N GLY A 295 -16.97 16.60 -3.22
CA GLY A 295 -16.05 16.01 -2.25
C GLY A 295 -15.64 17.03 -1.19
N LYS A 296 -15.29 16.54 -0.01
CA LYS A 296 -14.75 17.40 1.06
C LYS A 296 -13.32 17.02 1.38
N ALA A 297 -12.51 17.99 1.79
CA ALA A 297 -11.15 17.74 2.24
C ALA A 297 -11.11 16.72 3.40
N GLN A 298 -12.12 16.72 4.26
CA GLN A 298 -12.31 15.77 5.36
C GLN A 298 -12.47 14.33 4.89
N ASP A 299 -13.06 14.10 3.71
CA ASP A 299 -13.21 12.74 3.17
C ASP A 299 -11.85 12.14 2.76
N ILE A 300 -10.86 13.00 2.51
CA ILE A 300 -9.53 12.63 2.02
C ILE A 300 -8.50 12.60 3.15
N ALA A 301 -8.42 13.69 3.93
CA ALA A 301 -7.41 13.88 4.97
C ALA A 301 -7.91 13.52 6.38
N GLY A 302 -9.22 13.37 6.58
CA GLY A 302 -9.79 12.98 7.86
C GLY A 302 -9.44 13.93 9.01
N ASP A 303 -8.98 13.40 10.14
CA ASP A 303 -8.57 14.19 11.32
C ASP A 303 -7.28 14.98 11.06
N GLU A 304 -6.53 14.63 10.01
CA GLU A 304 -5.35 15.37 9.60
C GLU A 304 -5.69 16.59 8.74
N VAL A 305 -6.97 16.82 8.44
CA VAL A 305 -7.43 17.88 7.53
C VAL A 305 -6.92 19.27 7.91
N ARG A 306 -6.66 19.54 9.19
CA ARG A 306 -6.06 20.81 9.66
C ARG A 306 -4.66 20.65 10.29
N ARG A 307 -3.99 19.52 10.07
CA ARG A 307 -2.59 19.36 10.53
C ARG A 307 -1.65 20.15 9.63
N PHE A 308 -0.53 20.59 10.20
CA PHE A 308 0.52 21.28 9.46
C PHE A 308 1.18 20.40 8.37
N THR A 309 1.03 19.08 8.52
CA THR A 309 1.47 18.04 7.57
C THR A 309 0.46 17.75 6.47
N THR A 310 -0.65 18.48 6.38
CA THR A 310 -1.62 18.33 5.29
C THR A 310 -1.56 19.54 4.39
N LEU A 311 -1.29 19.36 3.10
CA LEU A 311 -1.17 20.44 2.14
C LEU A 311 -2.32 20.38 1.13
N TYR A 312 -2.85 21.55 0.79
CA TYR A 312 -3.89 21.72 -0.21
C TYR A 312 -3.33 22.53 -1.36
N VAL A 313 -3.16 21.94 -2.53
CA VAL A 313 -2.81 22.66 -3.77
C VAL A 313 -4.07 22.88 -4.56
N ARG A 314 -4.54 24.13 -4.57
CA ARG A 314 -5.79 24.55 -5.20
C ARG A 314 -5.64 24.58 -6.74
N PRO A 315 -6.76 24.64 -7.49
CA PRO A 315 -6.73 24.73 -8.95
C PRO A 315 -6.01 25.97 -9.49
N ASP A 316 -5.94 27.06 -8.71
CA ASP A 316 -5.19 28.27 -9.03
C ASP A 316 -3.66 28.11 -8.87
N GLY A 317 -3.20 26.89 -8.55
CA GLY A 317 -1.79 26.55 -8.39
C GLY A 317 -1.19 26.96 -7.05
N LYS A 318 -1.93 27.67 -6.19
CA LYS A 318 -1.45 28.05 -4.86
C LYS A 318 -1.64 26.90 -3.88
N TYR A 319 -0.71 26.79 -2.93
CA TYR A 319 -0.81 25.82 -1.84
C TYR A 319 -1.08 26.50 -0.49
N VAL A 320 -1.72 25.78 0.42
CA VAL A 320 -1.95 26.19 1.80
C VAL A 320 -1.82 24.97 2.72
N ARG A 321 -1.30 25.15 3.94
CA ARG A 321 -1.26 24.09 4.95
C ARG A 321 -2.60 23.99 5.66
N GLY A 322 -3.00 22.79 6.05
CA GLY A 322 -4.22 22.57 6.79
C GLY A 322 -4.25 23.32 8.12
N SER A 323 -3.11 23.49 8.77
CA SER A 323 -3.00 24.28 10.01
C SER A 323 -3.26 25.78 9.83
N GLN A 324 -3.30 26.27 8.59
CA GLN A 324 -3.58 27.66 8.26
C GLN A 324 -5.05 27.89 7.87
N LEU A 325 -5.86 26.84 7.77
CA LEU A 325 -7.26 26.93 7.37
C LEU A 325 -8.19 26.85 8.58
N SER A 326 -9.19 27.72 8.62
CA SER A 326 -10.33 27.60 9.53
C SER A 326 -11.19 26.38 9.16
N PRO A 327 -12.00 25.85 10.10
CA PRO A 327 -12.96 24.78 9.79
C PRO A 327 -13.89 25.13 8.61
N GLU A 328 -14.32 26.37 8.50
CA GLU A 328 -15.18 26.86 7.41
C GLU A 328 -14.43 26.91 6.08
N GLU A 329 -13.17 27.34 6.07
CA GLU A 329 -12.34 27.39 4.86
C GLU A 329 -12.06 25.99 4.31
N VAL A 330 -11.80 25.02 5.19
CA VAL A 330 -11.63 23.61 4.81
C VAL A 330 -12.86 23.07 4.09
N LEU A 331 -14.07 23.42 4.55
CA LEU A 331 -15.33 23.00 3.93
C LEU A 331 -15.56 23.62 2.55
N LYS A 332 -14.94 24.77 2.27
CA LYS A 332 -15.09 25.54 1.03
C LYS A 332 -13.94 25.33 0.05
N LEU A 333 -13.00 24.43 0.32
CA LEU A 333 -11.91 24.13 -0.61
C LEU A 333 -12.48 23.69 -1.97
N PRO A 334 -12.02 24.30 -3.08
CA PRO A 334 -12.66 24.13 -4.37
C PRO A 334 -12.45 22.72 -4.94
N TYR A 335 -13.39 22.31 -5.79
CA TYR A 335 -13.23 21.18 -6.69
C TYR A 335 -11.87 21.24 -7.40
N GLY A 336 -11.19 20.10 -7.54
CA GLY A 336 -9.88 20.02 -8.18
C GLY A 336 -8.70 20.32 -7.24
N THR A 337 -8.96 20.69 -5.98
CA THR A 337 -7.90 20.84 -4.97
C THR A 337 -7.22 19.50 -4.71
N LYS A 338 -5.90 19.47 -4.85
CA LYS A 338 -5.04 18.33 -4.55
C LYS A 338 -4.70 18.33 -3.06
N VAL A 339 -4.85 17.19 -2.40
CA VAL A 339 -4.68 17.02 -0.95
C VAL A 339 -3.52 16.06 -0.67
N LEU A 340 -2.47 16.58 -0.03
CA LEU A 340 -1.26 15.86 0.34
C LEU A 340 -1.25 15.71 1.86
N ALA A 341 -1.78 14.60 2.37
CA ALA A 341 -1.79 14.31 3.81
C ALA A 341 -0.53 13.54 4.23
N GLY A 342 0.16 14.03 5.26
CA GLY A 342 1.42 13.47 5.77
C GLY A 342 2.68 14.05 5.10
N TYR A 343 2.59 15.23 4.50
CA TYR A 343 3.67 15.87 3.75
C TYR A 343 4.29 17.02 4.52
N SER A 344 5.62 17.07 4.47
CA SER A 344 6.45 18.18 4.92
C SER A 344 6.62 19.18 3.78
N VAL A 345 6.74 20.46 4.15
CA VAL A 345 7.10 21.53 3.22
C VAL A 345 8.60 21.78 3.35
N GLY A 346 9.37 21.34 2.37
CA GLY A 346 10.82 21.52 2.34
C GLY A 346 11.28 22.95 2.10
N GLY A 347 10.42 23.76 1.50
CA GLY A 347 10.72 25.13 1.09
C GLY A 347 11.03 25.25 -0.41
N PRO A 348 11.35 26.46 -0.87
CA PRO A 348 11.63 26.71 -2.27
C PRO A 348 13.03 26.24 -2.66
N ILE A 349 13.17 25.86 -3.93
CA ILE A 349 14.45 25.75 -4.62
C ILE A 349 15.06 27.14 -4.73
N ALA A 350 16.36 27.25 -4.43
CA ALA A 350 17.13 28.47 -4.58
C ALA A 350 18.46 28.17 -5.29
N PRO A 351 19.17 29.17 -5.85
CA PRO A 351 20.46 28.96 -6.53
C PRO A 351 21.49 28.17 -5.70
N ASN A 352 21.46 28.31 -4.37
CA ASN A 352 22.33 27.61 -3.42
C ASN A 352 21.61 26.53 -2.60
N ARG A 353 20.36 26.20 -2.93
CA ARG A 353 19.53 25.24 -2.19
C ARG A 353 18.75 24.36 -3.17
N LEU A 354 19.43 23.32 -3.64
CA LEU A 354 18.89 22.35 -4.59
C LEU A 354 17.94 21.36 -3.90
N ALA A 355 17.23 20.57 -4.71
CA ALA A 355 16.28 19.58 -4.22
C ALA A 355 16.92 18.54 -3.29
N THR A 356 18.16 18.13 -3.58
CA THR A 356 18.99 17.27 -2.73
C THR A 356 19.26 17.87 -1.36
N ALA A 357 19.44 19.20 -1.25
CA ALA A 357 19.62 19.87 0.03
C ALA A 357 18.30 19.97 0.82
N ILE A 358 17.16 19.94 0.13
CA ILE A 358 15.82 20.08 0.75
C ILE A 358 15.30 18.76 1.29
N CYS A 359 15.38 17.68 0.50
CA CYS A 359 14.84 16.38 0.88
C CYS A 359 15.83 15.22 0.71
N GLY A 360 17.11 15.49 0.45
CA GLY A 360 18.10 14.44 0.30
C GLY A 360 17.83 13.57 -0.91
N ASN A 361 18.17 12.28 -0.82
CA ASN A 361 18.08 11.34 -1.94
C ASN A 361 16.62 11.07 -2.39
N ARG A 362 15.61 11.42 -1.59
CA ARG A 362 14.20 11.22 -1.96
C ARG A 362 13.70 12.26 -2.97
N TRP A 363 14.50 13.24 -3.37
CA TRP A 363 14.02 14.30 -4.28
C TRP A 363 13.53 13.79 -5.63
N ARG A 364 14.09 12.68 -6.15
CA ARG A 364 13.60 12.01 -7.37
C ARG A 364 12.48 11.01 -7.10
N SER A 365 11.99 10.94 -5.87
CA SER A 365 10.93 10.03 -5.51
C SER A 365 9.61 10.43 -6.19
N PRO A 366 8.80 9.45 -6.66
CA PRO A 366 7.44 9.73 -7.11
C PRO A 366 6.49 10.28 -6.02
N ASP A 367 6.86 10.17 -4.73
CA ASP A 367 6.13 10.74 -3.60
C ASP A 367 6.76 12.04 -3.05
N THR A 368 7.75 12.58 -3.75
CA THR A 368 8.17 13.97 -3.58
C THR A 368 7.54 14.77 -4.71
N PHE A 369 6.95 15.91 -4.40
CA PHE A 369 6.33 16.78 -5.37
C PHE A 369 7.01 18.14 -5.43
N PHE A 370 7.13 18.64 -6.65
CA PHE A 370 7.60 19.98 -6.96
C PHE A 370 6.39 20.77 -7.46
N LEU A 371 6.10 21.90 -6.84
CA LEU A 371 5.07 22.81 -7.31
C LEU A 371 5.69 23.76 -8.34
N ILE A 372 5.76 23.29 -9.58
CA ILE A 372 6.34 24.03 -10.71
C ILE A 372 5.20 24.76 -11.41
N GLU A 373 5.24 26.10 -11.39
CA GLU A 373 4.23 26.94 -12.06
C GLU A 373 2.79 26.58 -11.67
N GLY A 374 2.58 26.23 -10.39
CA GLY A 374 1.27 25.84 -9.86
C GLY A 374 0.86 24.38 -10.14
N VAL A 375 1.69 23.61 -10.84
CA VAL A 375 1.45 22.20 -11.12
C VAL A 375 2.31 21.33 -10.21
N LEU A 376 1.70 20.32 -9.58
CA LEU A 376 2.45 19.31 -8.85
C LEU A 376 3.08 18.32 -9.83
N VAL A 377 4.40 18.37 -9.91
CA VAL A 377 5.22 17.46 -10.69
C VAL A 377 5.89 16.48 -9.73
N PRO A 378 5.66 15.17 -9.86
CA PRO A 378 6.38 14.16 -9.10
C PRO A 378 7.88 14.26 -9.36
N GLY A 379 8.72 14.10 -8.33
CA GLY A 379 10.17 14.23 -8.43
C GLY A 379 10.80 13.28 -9.44
N ASN A 380 10.19 12.12 -9.65
CA ASN A 380 10.61 11.15 -10.65
C ASN A 380 10.35 11.56 -12.11
N LYS A 381 9.66 12.70 -12.31
CA LYS A 381 9.34 13.37 -13.58
C LYS A 381 10.00 14.74 -13.71
N VAL A 382 10.75 15.18 -12.70
CA VAL A 382 11.43 16.48 -12.70
C VAL A 382 12.84 16.31 -13.26
N ASP A 383 13.22 17.25 -14.14
CA ASP A 383 14.57 17.40 -14.66
C ASP A 383 15.35 18.37 -13.76
N ASP A 384 16.48 17.92 -13.19
CA ASP A 384 17.30 18.64 -12.22
C ASP A 384 17.75 20.02 -12.73
N ALA A 385 18.14 20.04 -14.01
CA ALA A 385 18.66 21.23 -14.66
C ALA A 385 17.56 22.25 -14.99
N LYS A 386 16.28 21.88 -14.81
CA LYS A 386 15.12 22.67 -15.24
C LYS A 386 14.16 22.98 -14.12
N ILE A 387 14.54 22.77 -12.85
CA ILE A 387 13.68 23.14 -11.73
C ILE A 387 13.75 24.66 -11.54
N PRO A 388 12.66 25.41 -11.76
CA PRO A 388 12.72 26.85 -11.61
C PRO A 388 13.01 27.25 -10.16
N VAL A 389 13.80 28.30 -9.98
CA VAL A 389 14.00 28.94 -8.66
C VAL A 389 12.63 29.38 -8.12
N GLY A 390 12.42 29.16 -6.82
CA GLY A 390 11.12 29.40 -6.17
C GLY A 390 10.18 28.19 -6.16
N THR A 391 10.49 27.12 -6.89
CA THR A 391 9.70 25.88 -6.88
C THR A 391 9.62 25.30 -5.47
N MET A 392 8.40 25.15 -4.94
CA MET A 392 8.20 24.55 -3.62
C MET A 392 8.33 23.03 -3.69
N VAL A 393 9.10 22.45 -2.76
CA VAL A 393 9.26 21.01 -2.64
C VAL A 393 8.46 20.47 -1.47
N PHE A 394 7.65 19.45 -1.72
CA PHE A 394 6.85 18.72 -0.74
C PHE A 394 7.28 17.27 -0.72
N PHE A 395 7.50 16.67 0.45
CA PHE A 395 7.90 15.27 0.57
C PHE A 395 7.25 14.65 1.79
N LYS A 396 7.04 13.33 1.79
CA LYS A 396 6.48 12.66 2.97
C LYS A 396 7.33 12.88 4.22
N SER A 397 6.63 13.21 5.30
CA SER A 397 7.23 13.45 6.63
C SER A 397 7.68 12.17 7.31
#